data_AF-A0A4Q3MBY6-F1
#
_entry.id   AF-A0A4Q3MBY6-F1
#
_cell.length_a   1.000
_cell.length_b   1.000
_cell.length_c   1.000
_cell.angle_alpha   90.00
_cell.angle_beta   90.00
_cell.angle_gamma   90.00
#
_symmetry.space_group_name_H-M   'P 1'
#
loop_
_entity.id
_entity.type
_entity.pdbx_description
1 polymer ?
#
loop_
_entity_poly.entity_id
_entity_poly.type
_entity_poly.pdbx_seq_one_letter_code
_entity_poly.pdbx_strand_id
1 'polypeptide(L)'
;VAGRRCQCPGGSSDPARSDCSTGQFPDIAWLTESFPNAKPLLRSNNRNVQGRMSRQGIGIAVLPQVVGSQIVGLRKLDLPAEPPSRDIWMGYHRDIRRLQRLRAFITVVADHMTKTPLRLWKPQSAPPV
;
A
#
# COMPACT_ATOMS: atom_id res chain seq x y z
N VAL A 1 -11.45 -10.23 16.40
CA VAL A 1 -11.51 -11.71 16.50
C VAL A 1 -10.99 -12.26 15.17
N ALA A 2 -9.85 -12.94 15.02
CA ALA A 2 -8.85 -13.46 15.95
C ALA A 2 -7.51 -12.73 15.76
N GLY A 3 -6.89 -12.35 16.87
CA GLY A 3 -5.53 -11.84 16.91
C GLY A 3 -4.54 -12.99 16.80
N ARG A 4 -3.56 -12.87 15.90
CA ARG A 4 -2.28 -13.55 16.06
C ARG A 4 -1.24 -12.47 16.33
N ARG A 5 -0.72 -12.44 17.56
CA ARG A 5 0.62 -11.92 17.81
C ARG A 5 1.55 -12.73 16.92
N CYS A 6 2.20 -12.08 15.97
CA CYS A 6 3.40 -12.65 15.37
C CYS A 6 4.49 -12.58 16.44
N GLN A 7 4.60 -13.64 17.23
CA GLN A 7 5.75 -13.88 18.10
C GLN A 7 6.85 -14.44 17.20
N CYS A 8 7.86 -13.63 16.88
CA CYS A 8 9.11 -14.16 16.33
C CYS A 8 10.08 -14.41 17.48
N PRO A 9 10.66 -15.63 17.62
CA PRO A 9 11.71 -15.90 18.57
C PRO A 9 13.06 -15.40 18.03
N GLY A 10 13.82 -14.68 18.84
CA GLY A 10 15.20 -14.30 18.51
C GLY A 10 15.50 -12.83 18.75
N GLY A 11 16.09 -12.53 19.91
CA GLY A 11 16.57 -11.21 20.28
C GLY A 11 17.88 -10.86 19.57
N SER A 12 17.77 -10.40 18.32
CA SER A 12 18.83 -9.60 17.70
C SER A 12 18.21 -8.29 17.24
N SER A 13 18.69 -7.20 17.81
CA SER A 13 18.35 -5.80 17.54
C SER A 13 18.82 -5.37 16.14
N ASP A 14 18.27 -6.01 15.11
CA ASP A 14 18.60 -5.72 13.72
C ASP A 14 17.34 -5.26 12.99
N PRO A 15 17.13 -3.95 12.78
CA PRO A 15 15.90 -3.42 12.19
C PRO A 15 15.68 -3.85 10.72
N ALA A 16 16.71 -4.42 10.09
CA ALA A 16 16.74 -4.78 8.67
C ALA A 16 16.26 -6.22 8.34
N ARG A 17 15.90 -7.06 9.32
CA ARG A 17 15.43 -8.42 9.01
C ARG A 17 13.95 -8.43 8.62
N SER A 18 13.70 -8.06 7.36
CA SER A 18 12.46 -8.32 6.64
C SER A 18 12.44 -9.79 6.22
N ASP A 19 11.34 -10.48 6.50
CA ASP A 19 11.10 -11.87 6.09
C ASP A 19 11.30 -12.01 4.56
N CYS A 20 12.27 -12.82 4.14
CA CYS A 20 12.81 -12.88 2.76
C CYS A 20 11.84 -13.41 1.70
N SER A 21 10.56 -13.64 2.01
CA SER A 21 9.52 -14.02 1.04
C SER A 21 8.79 -12.81 0.46
N THR A 22 9.03 -11.61 1.01
CA THR A 22 8.41 -10.38 0.53
C THR A 22 9.52 -9.43 0.11
N GLY A 23 9.68 -9.23 -1.21
CA GLY A 23 10.71 -8.35 -1.76
C GLY A 23 10.76 -7.01 -1.02
N GLN A 24 11.97 -6.48 -0.83
CA GLN A 24 12.22 -5.17 -0.23
C GLN A 24 11.28 -4.14 -0.87
N PHE A 25 10.26 -3.70 -0.13
CA PHE A 25 9.32 -2.74 -0.65
C PHE A 25 9.94 -1.35 -0.52
N PRO A 26 10.03 -0.58 -1.63
CA PRO A 26 10.64 0.74 -1.61
C PRO A 26 9.88 1.69 -0.65
N ASP A 27 8.59 1.43 -0.43
CA ASP A 27 7.73 2.10 0.54
C ASP A 27 8.29 2.04 1.99
N ILE A 28 8.90 0.92 2.38
CA ILE A 28 9.42 0.70 3.75
C ILE A 28 10.77 1.40 3.93
N ALA A 29 11.63 1.34 2.91
CA ALA A 29 12.91 2.06 2.91
C ALA A 29 12.65 3.58 3.01
N TRP A 30 11.78 4.10 2.15
CA TRP A 30 11.38 5.51 2.17
C TRP A 30 10.78 5.95 3.51
N LEU A 31 9.92 5.11 4.13
CA LEU A 31 9.36 5.40 5.46
C LEU A 31 10.44 5.49 6.55
N THR A 32 11.44 4.61 6.49
CA THR A 32 12.52 4.55 7.48
C THR A 32 13.46 5.74 7.34
N GLU A 33 13.75 6.14 6.09
CA GLU A 33 14.56 7.33 5.77
C GLU A 33 13.83 8.63 6.14
N SER A 34 12.53 8.72 5.84
CA SER A 34 11.72 9.91 6.12
C SER A 34 11.43 10.10 7.61
N PHE A 35 11.39 9.03 8.38
CA PHE A 35 11.08 9.05 9.82
C PHE A 35 12.08 8.21 10.62
N PRO A 36 13.34 8.66 10.77
CA PRO A 36 14.40 7.87 11.41
C PRO A 36 14.13 7.55 12.90
N ASN A 37 13.31 8.36 13.56
CA ASN A 37 12.93 8.17 14.96
C ASN A 37 11.63 7.36 15.14
N ALA A 38 10.94 7.01 14.05
CA ALA A 38 9.71 6.23 14.13
C ALA A 38 10.02 4.74 14.34
N LYS A 39 9.25 4.11 15.24
CA LYS A 39 9.35 2.66 15.49
C LYS A 39 8.27 1.92 14.70
N PRO A 40 8.58 0.78 14.06
CA PRO A 40 7.57 -0.02 13.38
C PRO A 40 6.59 -0.63 14.40
N LEU A 41 5.34 -0.18 14.40
CA LEU A 41 4.29 -0.65 15.31
C LEU A 41 3.48 -1.83 14.76
N LEU A 42 3.37 -1.94 13.44
CA LEU A 42 2.64 -3.00 12.75
C LEU A 42 3.32 -3.34 11.43
N ARG A 43 3.52 -4.63 11.16
CA ARG A 43 3.93 -5.14 9.85
C ARG A 43 2.82 -6.03 9.29
N SER A 44 2.35 -5.70 8.08
CA SER A 44 1.35 -6.49 7.35
C SER A 44 1.54 -6.26 5.87
N ASN A 45 1.28 -7.27 5.04
CA ASN A 45 1.24 -7.10 3.58
C ASN A 45 -0.14 -6.58 3.09
N ASN A 46 -1.12 -6.43 3.98
CA ASN A 46 -2.45 -5.96 3.64
C ASN A 46 -2.55 -4.44 3.85
N ARG A 47 -2.65 -3.70 2.73
CA ARG A 47 -2.70 -2.23 2.73
C ARG A 47 -3.98 -1.69 3.37
N ASN A 48 -5.08 -2.44 3.31
CA ASN A 48 -6.32 -2.05 3.99
C ASN A 48 -6.17 -2.11 5.51
N VAL A 49 -5.46 -3.11 6.03
CA VAL A 49 -5.19 -3.23 7.47
C VAL A 49 -4.32 -2.06 7.92
N GLN A 50 -3.23 -1.79 7.19
CA GLN A 50 -2.36 -0.64 7.49
C GLN A 50 -3.15 0.68 7.51
N GLY A 51 -3.95 0.97 6.48
CA GLY A 51 -4.73 2.21 6.42
C GLY A 51 -5.79 2.34 7.50
N ARG A 52 -6.45 1.25 7.89
CA ARG A 52 -7.43 1.27 9.00
C ARG A 52 -6.75 1.52 10.35
N MET A 53 -5.56 0.96 10.57
CA MET A 53 -4.79 1.17 11.80
C MET A 53 -4.24 2.60 11.86
N SER A 54 -3.78 3.15 10.74
CA SER A 54 -3.39 4.56 10.65
C SER A 54 -4.53 5.51 10.94
N ARG A 55 -5.74 5.22 10.41
CA ARG A 55 -6.94 6.00 10.75
C ARG A 55 -7.26 5.97 12.25
N GLN A 56 -6.99 4.86 12.93
CA GLN A 56 -7.18 4.74 14.38
C GLN A 56 -6.11 5.46 15.21
N GLY A 57 -5.19 6.19 14.58
CA GLY A 57 -4.12 6.93 15.26
C GLY A 57 -2.96 6.04 15.73
N ILE A 58 -2.90 4.78 15.29
CA ILE A 58 -1.84 3.85 15.70
C ILE A 58 -0.51 4.22 15.05
N GLY A 59 -0.52 4.90 13.90
CA GLY A 59 0.70 5.39 13.25
C GLY A 59 0.50 5.84 11.82
N ILE A 60 1.60 6.08 11.12
CA ILE A 60 1.63 6.49 9.71
C ILE A 60 1.90 5.29 8.79
N ALA A 61 1.37 5.35 7.57
CA ALA A 61 1.58 4.31 6.56
C ALA A 61 1.63 4.92 5.16
N VAL A 62 2.45 4.33 4.29
CA VAL A 62 2.44 4.61 2.84
C VAL A 62 1.41 3.69 2.18
N LEU A 63 0.47 4.28 1.46
CA LEU A 63 -0.66 3.56 0.86
C LEU A 63 -0.85 4.01 -0.59
N PRO A 64 -1.23 3.09 -1.50
CA PRO A 64 -1.74 3.49 -2.81
C PRO A 64 -2.95 4.42 -2.66
N GLN A 65 -3.01 5.47 -3.48
CA GLN A 65 -4.07 6.48 -3.39
C GLN A 65 -5.49 5.87 -3.49
N VAL A 66 -5.65 4.81 -4.29
CA VAL A 66 -6.93 4.07 -4.43
C VAL A 66 -7.37 3.41 -3.14
N VAL A 67 -6.44 2.97 -2.29
CA VAL A 67 -6.76 2.36 -1.00
C VAL A 67 -7.01 3.47 0.03
N GLY A 68 -6.13 4.47 0.09
CA GLY A 68 -6.26 5.57 1.04
C GLY A 68 -7.57 6.34 0.87
N SER A 69 -7.93 6.69 -0.36
CA SER A 69 -9.12 7.50 -0.67
C SER A 69 -10.45 6.83 -0.33
N GLN A 70 -10.46 5.49 -0.14
CA GLN A 70 -11.63 4.74 0.29
C GLN A 70 -11.83 4.74 1.82
N ILE A 71 -10.82 5.16 2.59
CA ILE A 71 -10.84 5.11 4.05
C ILE A 71 -11.24 6.49 4.59
N VAL A 72 -12.51 6.62 4.96
CA VAL A 72 -13.07 7.84 5.56
C VAL A 72 -12.32 8.22 6.83
N GLY A 73 -11.92 9.49 6.97
CA GLY A 73 -11.21 9.99 8.16
C GLY A 73 -9.72 9.68 8.21
N LEU A 74 -9.19 8.96 7.21
CA LEU A 74 -7.74 8.95 6.98
C LEU A 74 -7.34 10.32 6.39
N ARG A 75 -6.11 10.79 6.65
CA ARG A 75 -5.58 12.05 6.10
C ARG A 75 -4.30 11.78 5.32
N LYS A 76 -4.16 12.39 4.14
CA LYS A 76 -2.87 12.49 3.45
C LYS A 76 -1.96 13.43 4.25
N LEU A 77 -0.70 13.04 4.43
CA LEU A 77 0.34 13.90 4.97
C LEU A 77 1.06 14.57 3.80
N ASP A 78 1.23 15.89 3.89
CA ASP A 78 2.02 16.66 2.93
C ASP A 78 3.48 16.61 3.37
N LEU A 79 4.27 15.76 2.70
CA LEU A 79 5.70 15.60 2.94
C LEU A 79 6.51 16.24 1.81
N PRO A 80 7.72 16.74 2.10
CA PRO A 80 8.59 17.36 1.09
C PRO A 80 9.11 16.36 0.05
N ALA A 81 9.23 15.08 0.42
CA ALA A 81 9.52 13.98 -0.50
C ALA A 81 8.27 13.13 -0.67
N GLU A 82 7.88 12.81 -1.90
CA GLU A 82 6.78 11.88 -2.18
C GLU A 82 7.33 10.43 -2.13
N PRO A 83 6.59 9.47 -1.57
CA PRO A 83 6.97 8.06 -1.66
C PRO A 83 7.13 7.59 -3.12
N PRO A 84 7.95 6.57 -3.36
CA PRO A 84 8.22 6.05 -4.69
C PRO A 84 6.93 5.58 -5.38
N SER A 85 6.79 5.91 -6.67
CA SER A 85 5.69 5.42 -7.49
C SER A 85 5.83 3.91 -7.73
N ARG A 86 4.69 3.25 -7.93
CA ARG A 86 4.64 1.81 -8.11
C ARG A 86 4.00 1.44 -9.44
N ASP A 87 4.79 0.79 -10.28
CA ASP A 87 4.30 0.29 -11.56
C ASP A 87 3.43 -0.95 -11.36
N ILE A 88 2.28 -0.96 -12.04
CA ILE A 88 1.33 -2.08 -12.04
C ILE A 88 1.46 -2.80 -13.38
N TRP A 89 1.79 -4.08 -13.33
CA TRP A 89 1.96 -4.93 -14.51
C TRP A 89 0.79 -5.90 -14.63
N MET A 90 0.25 -6.04 -15.84
CA MET A 90 -0.74 -7.07 -16.16
C MET A 90 -0.04 -8.27 -16.80
N GLY A 91 0.16 -9.33 -16.02
CA GLY A 91 0.74 -10.59 -16.49
C GLY A 91 -0.32 -11.58 -16.97
N TYR A 92 -0.05 -12.25 -18.08
CA TYR A 92 -0.86 -13.38 -18.58
C TYR A 92 0.07 -14.46 -19.14
N HIS A 93 -0.37 -15.72 -19.12
CA HIS A 93 0.43 -16.82 -19.65
C HIS A 93 0.58 -16.71 -21.17
N ARG A 94 1.74 -17.10 -21.72
CA ARG A 94 2.03 -16.98 -23.17
C ARG A 94 0.98 -17.71 -24.02
N ASP A 95 0.49 -18.85 -23.55
CA ASP A 95 -0.42 -19.71 -24.31
C ASP A 95 -1.82 -19.11 -24.47
N ILE A 96 -2.28 -18.31 -23.50
CA ILE A 96 -3.61 -17.67 -23.56
C ILE A 96 -3.61 -16.39 -24.39
N ARG A 97 -2.45 -15.92 -24.85
CA ARG A 97 -2.31 -14.71 -25.69
C ARG A 97 -3.15 -14.75 -26.97
N ARG A 98 -3.38 -15.94 -27.54
CA ARG A 98 -4.13 -16.13 -28.80
C ARG A 98 -5.66 -16.10 -28.62
N LEU A 99 -6.16 -16.14 -27.38
CA LEU A 99 -7.60 -16.09 -27.11
C LEU A 99 -8.13 -14.67 -27.34
N GLN A 100 -9.03 -14.52 -28.33
CA GLN A 100 -9.61 -13.22 -28.66
C GLN A 100 -10.32 -12.56 -27.47
N ARG A 101 -11.00 -13.36 -26.63
CA ARG A 101 -11.63 -12.89 -25.38
C ARG A 101 -10.63 -12.26 -24.40
N LEU A 102 -9.42 -12.80 -24.28
CA LEU A 102 -8.40 -12.25 -23.40
C LEU A 102 -7.90 -10.91 -23.94
N ARG A 103 -7.64 -10.83 -25.25
CA ARG A 103 -7.23 -9.58 -25.89
C ARG A 103 -8.29 -8.48 -25.71
N ALA A 104 -9.55 -8.81 -25.96
CA ALA A 104 -10.65 -7.88 -25.74
C ALA A 104 -10.72 -7.40 -24.28
N PHE A 105 -10.57 -8.31 -23.32
CA PHE A 105 -10.53 -7.97 -21.90
C PHE A 105 -9.34 -7.04 -21.56
N ILE A 106 -8.13 -7.36 -22.01
CA ILE A 106 -6.93 -6.54 -21.79
C ILE A 106 -7.15 -5.12 -22.33
N THR A 107 -7.67 -4.99 -23.55
CA THR A 107 -7.96 -3.69 -24.15
C THR A 107 -8.96 -2.90 -23.32
N VAL A 108 -10.08 -3.52 -22.90
CA VAL A 108 -11.10 -2.85 -22.08
C VAL A 108 -10.53 -2.40 -20.74
N VAL A 109 -9.74 -3.25 -20.06
CA VAL A 109 -9.16 -2.91 -18.76
C VAL A 109 -8.09 -1.82 -18.90
N ALA A 110 -7.21 -1.90 -19.90
CA ALA A 110 -6.19 -0.89 -20.13
C ALA A 110 -6.82 0.48 -20.46
N ASP A 111 -7.84 0.50 -21.31
CA ASP A 111 -8.63 1.70 -21.60
C ASP A 111 -9.31 2.25 -20.35
N HIS A 112 -9.88 1.38 -19.53
CA HIS A 112 -10.54 1.82 -18.30
C HIS A 112 -9.53 2.40 -17.29
N MET A 113 -8.33 1.80 -17.17
CA MET A 113 -7.28 2.29 -16.27
C MET A 113 -6.69 3.64 -16.71
N THR A 114 -6.61 3.91 -18.02
CA THR A 114 -6.13 5.20 -18.54
C THR A 114 -7.19 6.30 -18.46
N LYS A 115 -8.47 5.95 -18.70
CA LYS A 115 -9.60 6.90 -18.71
C LYS A 115 -10.17 7.19 -17.33
N THR A 116 -9.96 6.30 -16.36
CA THR A 116 -10.38 6.54 -14.97
C THR A 116 -9.28 7.32 -14.27
N PRO A 117 -9.43 8.64 -14.05
CA PRO A 117 -8.52 9.33 -13.16
C PRO A 117 -8.59 8.60 -11.82
N LEU A 118 -7.46 8.06 -11.37
CA LEU A 118 -7.34 7.54 -10.01
C LEU A 118 -7.89 8.63 -9.12
N ARG A 119 -8.98 8.34 -8.41
CA ARG A 119 -9.80 9.33 -7.71
C ARG A 119 -8.86 10.17 -6.85
N LEU A 120 -8.50 11.35 -7.36
CA LEU A 120 -7.55 12.23 -6.70
C LEU A 120 -8.10 12.44 -5.30
N TRP A 121 -7.27 12.16 -4.31
CA TRP A 121 -7.64 12.22 -2.91
C TRP A 121 -8.49 13.47 -2.65
N LYS A 122 -9.79 13.28 -2.38
CA LYS A 122 -10.68 14.38 -2.00
C LYS A 122 -10.68 14.41 -0.47
N PRO A 123 -10.29 15.52 0.17
CA PRO A 123 -10.40 15.63 1.61
C PRO A 123 -11.88 15.48 1.98
N GLN A 124 -12.25 14.33 2.53
CA GLN A 124 -13.51 14.21 3.23
C GLN A 124 -13.30 15.01 4.52
N SER A 125 -14.00 16.14 4.63
CA SER A 125 -14.01 16.98 5.83
C SER A 125 -14.18 16.08 7.04
N ALA A 126 -13.21 16.12 7.95
CA ALA A 126 -13.26 15.34 9.18
C ALA A 126 -14.57 15.66 9.93
N PRO A 127 -15.26 14.68 10.52
CA PRO A 127 -16.33 14.98 11.46
C PRO A 127 -15.74 15.81 12.61
N PRO A 128 -16.48 16.83 13.12
CA PRO A 128 -16.03 17.60 14.27
C PRO A 128 -15.88 16.66 15.47
N VAL A 129 -14.80 16.88 16.22
CA VAL A 129 -14.37 16.13 17.42
C VAL A 129 -15.45 16.20 18.50
#